data_AF-A0A850Q2G4-F1
#
_entry.id   AF-A0A850Q2G4-F1
#
_cell.length_a   1.000
_cell.length_b   1.000
_cell.length_c   1.000
_cell.angle_alpha   90.00
_cell.angle_beta   90.00
_cell.angle_gamma   90.00
#
_symmetry.space_group_name_H-M   'P 1'
#
loop_
_entity.id
_entity.type
_entity.pdbx_description
1 polymer ?
#
loop_
_entity_poly.entity_id
_entity_poly.type
_entity_poly.pdbx_seq_one_letter_code
_entity_poly.pdbx_strand_id
1 'polypeptide(L)' 'MRLILSVPVIGWIAKDLLHGDKDNIWYLLVAILSLWAAAVMTWGVPALYLPAVCFVPVMFVILLFITRG' A
#
# COMPACT_ATOMS: atom_id res chain seq x y z
N MET A 1 8.30 2.32 21.41
CA MET A 1 8.19 1.15 20.50
C MET A 1 7.15 0.15 21.04
N ARG A 2 5.87 0.54 21.16
CA ARG A 2 4.73 -0.37 21.47
C ARG A 2 3.40 0.13 20.88
N LEU A 3 3.27 1.44 20.64
CA LEU A 3 2.06 2.03 20.04
C LEU A 3 1.81 1.66 18.57
N ILE A 4 2.85 1.35 17.79
CA ILE A 4 2.71 0.96 16.37
C ILE A 4 2.09 -0.45 16.23
N LEU A 5 2.15 -1.28 17.28
CA LEU A 5 1.60 -2.65 17.31
C LEU A 5 0.15 -2.74 17.82
N SER A 6 -0.47 -1.62 18.20
CA SER A 6 -1.86 -1.58 18.70
C SER A 6 -2.88 -1.08 17.67
N VAL A 7 -2.45 -0.81 16.44
CA VAL A 7 -3.40 -0.64 15.33
C VAL A 7 -3.68 -2.05 14.81
N PRO A 8 -4.84 -2.67 15.11
CA PRO A 8 -5.09 -4.09 14.88
C PRO A 8 -4.97 -4.51 13.40
N VAL A 9 -5.09 -3.56 12.47
CA VAL A 9 -4.97 -3.81 11.02
C VAL A 9 -3.51 -3.80 10.56
N ILE A 10 -2.70 -2.84 11.00
CA ILE A 10 -1.30 -2.66 10.55
C ILE A 10 -0.33 -3.49 11.42
N GLY A 11 -0.64 -3.66 12.71
CA GLY A 11 0.20 -4.38 13.67
C GLY A 11 0.27 -5.88 13.42
N TRP A 12 -0.76 -6.50 12.83
CA TRP A 12 -0.73 -7.92 12.44
C TRP A 12 0.18 -8.13 11.21
N ILE A 13 -0.02 -7.32 10.18
CA ILE A 13 0.81 -7.32 8.96
C ILE A 13 2.28 -7.06 9.28
N ALA A 14 2.57 -6.08 10.14
CA ALA A 14 3.94 -5.76 10.55
C ALA A 14 4.59 -6.88 11.37
N LYS A 15 3.82 -7.59 12.20
CA LYS A 15 4.33 -8.72 12.99
C LYS A 15 4.63 -9.94 12.10
N ASP A 16 3.78 -10.21 11.13
CA ASP A 16 4.00 -11.29 10.15
C ASP A 16 5.22 -10.98 9.27
N LEU A 17 5.40 -9.73 8.82
CA LEU A 17 6.57 -9.32 8.03
C LEU A 17 7.90 -9.39 8.79
N LEU A 18 7.89 -9.15 10.11
CA LEU A 18 9.10 -9.13 10.95
C LEU A 18 9.51 -10.51 11.47
N HIS A 19 8.59 -11.47 11.58
CA HIS A 19 8.86 -12.83 12.09
C HIS A 19 8.68 -13.94 11.04
N GLY A 20 8.02 -13.66 9.92
CA GLY A 20 7.74 -14.64 8.86
C GLY A 20 8.89 -14.74 7.85
N ASP A 21 9.14 -15.97 7.40
CA ASP A 21 10.12 -16.34 6.37
C ASP A 21 9.89 -15.59 5.03
N LYS A 22 10.84 -15.71 4.09
CA LYS A 22 10.82 -15.03 2.78
C LYS A 22 9.50 -15.16 2.01
N ASP A 23 8.72 -16.21 2.24
CA ASP A 23 7.42 -16.44 1.60
C ASP A 23 6.31 -15.52 2.10
N ASN A 24 6.47 -14.87 3.26
CA ASN A 24 5.45 -13.97 3.80
C ASN A 24 5.24 -12.71 2.95
N ILE A 25 6.24 -12.31 2.16
CA ILE A 25 6.09 -11.21 1.20
C ILE A 25 5.03 -11.52 0.12
N TRP A 26 4.93 -12.79 -0.29
CA TRP A 26 3.94 -13.22 -1.27
C TRP A 26 2.52 -13.17 -0.70
N TYR A 27 2.34 -13.60 0.55
CA TYR A 27 1.05 -13.50 1.23
C TYR A 27 0.59 -12.04 1.38
N LEU A 28 1.52 -11.14 1.70
CA LEU A 28 1.22 -9.70 1.77
C LEU A 28 0.80 -9.12 0.42
N LEU A 29 1.53 -9.44 -0.66
CA LEU A 29 1.19 -8.97 -1.99
C LEU A 29 -0.19 -9.44 -2.43
N VAL A 30 -0.51 -10.72 -2.19
CA VAL A 30 -1.83 -11.29 -2.50
C VAL A 30 -2.93 -10.63 -1.64
N ALA A 31 -2.66 -10.35 -0.37
CA ALA A 31 -3.61 -9.66 0.51
C ALA A 31 -3.89 -8.22 0.07
N ILE A 32 -2.88 -7.47 -0.37
CA ILE A 32 -3.07 -6.11 -0.91
C ILE A 32 -3.87 -6.17 -2.20
N LEU A 33 -3.54 -7.13 -3.09
CA LEU A 33 -4.25 -7.29 -4.36
C LEU A 33 -5.72 -7.68 -4.14
N SER A 34 -6.01 -8.56 -3.17
CA SER A 34 -7.39 -8.96 -2.85
C SER A 34 -8.19 -7.82 -2.23
N LEU A 35 -7.58 -7.00 -1.36
CA LEU A 35 -8.20 -5.78 -0.84
C LEU A 35 -8.49 -4.77 -1.96
N TRP A 36 -7.57 -4.61 -2.92
CA TRP A 36 -7.80 -3.75 -4.07
C TRP A 36 -8.91 -4.29 -4.98
N ALA A 37 -8.96 -5.60 -5.23
CA ALA A 37 -10.06 -6.23 -5.95
C ALA A 37 -11.42 -6.01 -5.24
N ALA A 38 -11.45 -6.12 -3.91
CA ALA A 38 -12.65 -5.81 -3.12
C ALA A 38 -13.04 -4.32 -3.23
N ALA A 39 -12.07 -3.41 -3.26
CA ALA A 39 -12.32 -1.98 -3.50
C ALA A 39 -12.90 -1.72 -4.91
N VAL A 40 -12.40 -2.43 -5.93
CA VAL A 40 -12.94 -2.36 -7.30
C VAL A 40 -14.37 -2.91 -7.37
N MET A 41 -14.68 -4.00 -6.65
CA MET A 41 -16.06 -4.51 -6.61
C MET A 41 -17.04 -3.58 -5.89
N THR A 42 -16.59 -2.86 -4.86
CA THR A 42 -17.45 -1.99 -4.03
C THR A 42 -17.66 -0.61 -4.64
N TRP A 43 -16.61 0.00 -5.20
CA TRP A 43 -16.67 1.36 -5.76
C TRP A 43 -16.54 1.42 -7.28
N GLY A 44 -16.22 0.31 -7.95
CA GLY A 44 -16.13 0.22 -9.41
C GLY A 44 -14.88 0.91 -9.97
N VAL A 45 -15.08 1.60 -11.09
CA VAL A 45 -14.02 2.31 -11.84
C VAL A 45 -13.24 3.34 -10.99
N PRO A 46 -13.86 4.11 -10.07
CA PRO A 46 -13.13 4.98 -9.14
C PRO A 46 -11.96 4.32 -8.39
N ALA A 47 -12.10 3.06 -7.98
CA ALA A 47 -11.03 2.35 -7.26
C ALA A 47 -9.83 2.00 -8.17
N LEU A 48 -10.04 1.93 -9.49
CA LEU A 48 -8.96 1.78 -10.47
C LEU A 48 -8.23 3.11 -10.73
N TYR A 49 -8.93 4.24 -10.66
CA TYR A 49 -8.32 5.56 -10.83
C TYR A 49 -7.60 6.06 -9.57
N LEU A 50 -7.97 5.58 -8.39
CA LEU A 50 -7.37 6.03 -7.12
C LEU A 50 -5.84 5.87 -7.09
N PRO A 51 -5.24 4.73 -7.49
CA PRO A 51 -3.77 4.62 -7.59
C PRO A 51 -3.17 5.68 -8.52
N ALA A 52 -3.80 5.96 -9.67
CA ALA A 52 -3.31 6.97 -10.61
C ALA A 52 -3.32 8.37 -10.01
N VAL A 53 -4.36 8.74 -9.26
CA VAL A 53 -4.43 10.03 -8.56
C VAL A 53 -3.41 10.09 -7.42
N CYS A 54 -3.17 8.99 -6.70
CA CYS A 54 -2.12 8.92 -5.68
C CYS A 54 -0.71 9.11 -6.26
N PHE A 55 -0.48 8.80 -7.55
CA PHE A 55 0.79 9.07 -8.22
C PHE A 55 0.98 10.52 -8.66
N VAL A 56 -0.07 11.36 -8.67
CA VAL A 56 0.03 12.78 -9.02
C VAL A 56 1.08 13.53 -8.17
N PRO A 57 1.07 13.49 -6.82
CA PRO A 57 2.11 14.14 -6.02
C PRO A 57 3.50 13.56 -6.29
N VAL A 58 3.62 12.27 -6.62
CA VAL A 58 4.90 11.66 -6.99
C VAL A 58 5.45 12.28 -8.27
N MET A 59 4.60 12.49 -9.28
CA MET A 59 4.99 13.17 -10.51
C MET A 59 5.38 14.63 -10.25
N PHE A 60 4.66 15.35 -9.40
CA PHE A 60 5.06 16.69 -8.98
C PHE A 60 6.43 16.70 -8.30
N VAL A 61 6.69 15.76 -7.39
CA VAL A 61 8.00 15.63 -6.73
C VAL A 61 9.11 15.32 -7.74
N ILE A 62 8.86 14.41 -8.69
CA ILE A 62 9.81 14.11 -9.78
C ILE A 62 10.10 15.36 -10.62
N LEU A 63 9.06 16.09 -11.04
CA LEU A 63 9.21 17.33 -11.81
C LEU A 63 9.96 18.39 -11.01
N LEU A 64 9.70 18.53 -9.71
CA LEU A 64 10.45 19.43 -8.84
C LEU A 64 11.91 19.00 -8.74
N PHE A 65 12.22 17.71 -8.59
CA PHE A 65 13.60 17.23 -8.58
C PHE A 65 14.31 17.53 -9.89
N ILE A 66 13.69 17.27 -11.05
CA ILE A 66 14.26 17.59 -12.36
C ILE A 66 14.47 19.10 -12.51
N THR A 67 13.53 19.92 -12.07
CA THR A 67 13.63 21.38 -12.14
C THR A 67 14.72 21.93 -11.21
N ARG A 68 15.13 21.18 -10.19
CA ARG A 68 16.17 21.59 -9.23
C ARG A 68 17.60 21.21 -9.63
N GLY A 69 17.79 20.49 -10.75
CA GLY A 69 19.10 20.13 -11.31
C GLY A 69 19.71 18.89 -10.69
#